data_AF-A0A0D2X2F2-F1
#
_entry.id   AF-A0A0D2X2F2-F1
#
_cell.length_a   1.000
_cell.length_b   1.000
_cell.length_c   1.000
_cell.angle_alpha   90.00
_cell.angle_beta   90.00
_cell.angle_gamma   90.00
#
_symmetry.space_group_name_H-M   'P 1'
#
loop_
_entity.id
_entity.type
_entity.pdbx_description
1 polymer ?
#
loop_
_entity_poly.entity_id
_entity_poly.type
_entity_poly.pdbx_seq_one_letter_code
_entity_poly.pdbx_strand_id
1 'polypeptide(L)'
;MNYPTEAEIEASRNRIEQQRSAPTRPLRPPPPPLPRIDILQHNRLHDEQQQRQEESGWSEAGFRAPRRAIGSQSDLDHFLSCWPETSPGEPDAASDHHRHDTPANPSTLGGGAYGQLVGFVTRLAQSVQGVKLTAPCHESQVAKGLLELLETVHGWVAEIPPATDHSSRFGNPAFRQWMDRLAERGDALLNTLILVHLPAEIDEPARQAVVSEIREYLLSCWGDRQRIDYGTGHETHFIAFLLCLERIGLVTSEDYQALVLRVFNQYIKVMRALQLAYWLEPAGSHGVWGLDDYHFLPFLFGSSQLIEHRHIKPKSILYAETCDAFAKEYMYLACIKFVNEVKTETLAWHSPMLYDISSVKTWAKVHEGMLKMYRKEVLGKLPIMQHFRFGSLIYFNAFDFIEFGDEHADECHDDAHGHGHSHSHGQDVQPVFHEHATCCISHLPSAIAAKAHSTGLRSIPFD
;
A
#
# COMPACT_ATOMS: atom_id res chain seq x y z
N MET A 1 27.92 69.49 52.82
CA MET A 1 28.05 68.86 51.50
C MET A 1 26.64 68.61 50.98
N ASN A 2 26.31 69.29 49.88
CA ASN A 2 25.03 69.49 49.17
C ASN A 2 23.75 68.91 49.79
N TYR A 3 23.00 69.77 50.50
CA TYR A 3 21.57 69.60 50.70
C TYR A 3 20.82 70.12 49.46
N PRO A 4 19.72 69.48 49.02
CA PRO A 4 18.94 69.91 47.88
C PRO A 4 18.44 71.35 48.07
N THR A 5 18.47 72.13 47.00
CA THR A 5 17.95 73.50 47.01
C THR A 5 16.43 73.49 47.11
N GLU A 6 15.81 74.55 47.67
CA GLU A 6 14.35 74.65 47.78
C GLU A 6 13.64 74.46 46.42
N ALA A 7 14.27 74.91 45.33
CA ALA A 7 13.76 74.71 43.97
C ALA A 7 13.69 73.22 43.55
N GLU A 8 14.62 72.38 44.02
CA GLU A 8 14.64 70.94 43.73
C GLU A 8 13.62 70.16 44.57
N ILE A 9 13.32 70.65 45.77
CA ILE A 9 12.26 70.13 46.64
C ILE A 9 10.88 70.48 46.06
N GLU A 10 10.70 71.72 45.62
CA GLU A 10 9.46 72.20 44.99
C GLU A 10 9.19 71.46 43.66
N ALA A 11 10.23 71.23 42.84
CA ALA A 11 10.12 70.46 41.60
C ALA A 11 9.82 68.96 41.83
N SER A 12 10.18 68.41 42.99
CA SER A 12 9.80 67.05 43.39
C SER A 12 8.36 66.99 43.90
N ARG A 13 7.92 67.99 44.66
CA ARG A 13 6.51 68.11 45.10
C ARG A 13 5.56 68.25 43.92
N ASN A 14 5.86 69.11 42.96
CA ASN A 14 5.04 69.30 41.77
C ASN A 14 4.96 68.05 40.87
N ARG A 15 6.02 67.22 40.83
CA ARG A 15 5.99 65.92 40.15
C ARG A 15 5.10 64.90 40.86
N ILE A 16 5.07 64.91 42.19
CA ILE A 16 4.20 64.04 42.99
C ILE A 16 2.73 64.47 42.87
N GLU A 17 2.43 65.77 42.79
CA GLU A 17 1.06 66.28 42.59
C GLU A 17 0.54 66.05 41.16
N GLN A 18 1.39 66.09 40.14
CA GLN A 18 1.02 65.70 38.78
C GLN A 18 0.79 64.18 38.63
N GLN A 19 1.42 63.34 39.44
CA GLN A 19 1.11 61.90 39.49
C GLN A 19 -0.17 61.58 40.28
N ARG A 20 -0.63 62.47 41.16
CA ARG A 20 -1.87 62.31 41.96
C ARG A 20 -3.14 62.81 41.27
N SER A 21 -3.03 63.51 40.14
CA SER A 21 -4.15 64.11 39.40
C SER A 21 -4.49 63.39 38.09
N ALA A 22 -3.92 62.20 37.83
CA ALA A 22 -4.36 61.35 36.72
C ALA A 22 -5.74 60.73 37.03
N PRO A 23 -6.70 60.76 36.09
CA PRO A 23 -8.03 60.20 36.32
C PRO A 23 -7.97 58.69 36.57
N THR A 24 -8.57 58.26 37.67
CA THR A 24 -8.78 56.85 38.05
C THR A 24 -9.47 56.10 36.92
N ARG A 25 -8.71 55.23 36.24
CA ARG A 25 -9.23 54.21 35.33
C ARG A 25 -10.23 53.33 36.12
N PRO A 26 -11.43 53.02 35.60
CA PRO A 26 -12.36 52.15 36.30
C PRO A 26 -11.66 50.81 36.58
N LEU A 27 -11.76 50.34 37.82
CA LEU A 27 -11.31 49.01 38.23
C LEU A 27 -11.92 47.99 37.27
N ARG A 28 -11.06 47.26 36.53
CA ARG A 28 -11.52 46.08 35.81
C ARG A 28 -12.20 45.16 36.84
N PRO A 29 -13.38 44.60 36.55
CA PRO A 29 -13.91 43.53 37.38
C PRO A 29 -12.86 42.42 37.47
N PRO A 30 -12.78 41.68 38.59
CA PRO A 30 -11.89 40.53 38.69
C PRO A 30 -12.14 39.64 37.47
N PRO A 31 -11.09 39.05 36.86
CA PRO A 31 -11.30 38.08 35.80
C PRO A 31 -12.30 37.03 36.32
N PRO A 32 -13.25 36.58 35.49
CA PRO A 32 -14.10 35.47 35.89
C PRO A 32 -13.18 34.34 36.36
N PRO A 33 -13.56 33.60 37.43
CA PRO A 33 -12.77 32.44 37.82
C PRO A 33 -12.53 31.63 36.55
N LEU A 34 -11.26 31.35 36.25
CA LEU A 34 -10.91 30.42 35.17
C LEU A 34 -11.87 29.25 35.32
N PRO A 35 -12.57 28.83 34.23
CA PRO A 35 -13.48 27.72 34.34
C PRO A 35 -12.70 26.64 35.07
N ARG A 36 -13.23 26.16 36.20
CA ARG A 36 -12.71 24.94 36.81
C ARG A 36 -12.73 23.97 35.65
N ILE A 37 -11.57 23.74 35.05
CA ILE A 37 -11.36 22.56 34.23
C ILE A 37 -11.66 21.49 35.25
N ASP A 38 -12.85 20.91 35.11
CA ASP A 38 -13.29 19.85 35.97
C ASP A 38 -12.10 18.90 35.97
N ILE A 39 -11.50 18.64 37.14
CA ILE A 39 -10.36 17.73 37.22
C ILE A 39 -10.80 16.37 36.65
N LEU A 40 -12.12 16.10 36.63
CA LEU A 40 -12.79 15.01 35.94
C LEU A 40 -12.90 15.13 34.41
N GLN A 41 -12.77 16.31 33.79
CA GLN A 41 -12.66 16.52 32.34
C GLN A 41 -11.21 16.52 31.87
N HIS A 42 -10.27 17.08 32.65
CA HIS A 42 -8.85 16.96 32.32
C HIS A 42 -8.36 15.53 32.53
N ASN A 43 -8.79 14.87 33.61
CA ASN A 43 -8.56 13.44 33.79
C ASN A 43 -9.32 12.63 32.74
N ARG A 44 -10.52 13.02 32.28
CA ARG A 44 -11.15 12.32 31.14
C ARG A 44 -10.39 12.48 29.83
N LEU A 45 -9.78 13.63 29.55
CA LEU A 45 -8.97 13.83 28.34
C LEU A 45 -7.61 13.13 28.44
N HIS A 46 -7.03 13.11 29.65
CA HIS A 46 -5.82 12.33 29.95
C HIS A 46 -6.13 10.83 29.89
N ASP A 47 -7.22 10.38 30.50
CA ASP A 47 -7.72 9.00 30.46
C ASP A 47 -8.11 8.65 29.03
N GLU A 48 -8.73 9.51 28.22
CA GLU A 48 -9.01 9.26 26.80
C GLU A 48 -7.74 9.26 25.93
N GLN A 49 -6.70 10.04 26.26
CA GLN A 49 -5.40 9.97 25.59
C GLN A 49 -4.57 8.76 26.02
N GLN A 50 -4.68 8.37 27.28
CA GLN A 50 -3.98 7.24 27.89
C GLN A 50 -4.68 5.92 27.52
N GLN A 51 -6.00 5.94 27.37
CA GLN A 51 -6.82 4.85 26.82
C GLN A 51 -6.64 4.76 25.31
N ARG A 52 -6.42 5.88 24.57
CA ARG A 52 -5.89 5.82 23.19
C ARG A 52 -4.47 5.26 23.11
N GLN A 53 -3.59 5.57 24.08
CA GLN A 53 -2.25 4.98 24.18
C GLN A 53 -2.32 3.47 24.47
N GLU A 54 -3.20 3.03 25.37
CA GLU A 54 -3.43 1.62 25.69
C GLU A 54 -4.15 0.86 24.55
N GLU A 55 -5.08 1.50 23.84
CA GLU A 55 -5.76 0.95 22.65
C GLU A 55 -4.85 0.92 21.40
N SER A 56 -3.81 1.74 21.36
CA SER A 56 -2.87 1.80 20.23
C SER A 56 -1.88 0.63 20.18
N GLY A 57 -1.91 -0.29 21.15
CA GLY A 57 -1.21 -1.58 21.06
C GLY A 57 0.31 -1.50 21.03
N TRP A 58 0.90 -0.41 21.54
CA TRP A 58 2.35 -0.21 21.57
C TRP A 58 3.05 -0.95 22.72
N SER A 59 2.32 -1.71 23.54
CA SER A 59 2.89 -2.42 24.68
C SER A 59 3.27 -3.88 24.36
N GLU A 60 4.54 -4.19 24.62
CA GLU A 60 5.19 -5.51 24.73
C GLU A 60 5.51 -6.33 23.48
N ALA A 61 4.83 -6.13 22.34
CA ALA A 61 5.26 -6.75 21.08
C ALA A 61 6.37 -5.90 20.43
N GLY A 62 7.61 -6.08 20.87
CA GLY A 62 8.76 -5.34 20.32
C GLY A 62 8.78 -5.36 18.79
N PHE A 63 8.84 -4.19 18.16
CA PHE A 63 8.94 -4.01 16.71
C PHE A 63 10.06 -4.87 16.12
N ARG A 64 9.81 -5.47 14.96
CA ARG A 64 10.75 -6.38 14.29
C ARG A 64 10.94 -5.98 12.84
N ALA A 65 12.19 -6.03 12.38
CA ALA A 65 12.50 -5.82 10.98
C ALA A 65 11.72 -6.82 10.09
N PRO A 66 11.06 -6.37 9.01
CA PRO A 66 10.32 -7.25 8.12
C PRO A 66 11.17 -8.36 7.52
N ARG A 67 10.71 -9.60 7.66
CA ARG A 67 11.39 -10.81 7.17
C ARG A 67 10.51 -11.61 6.23
N ARG A 68 11.13 -12.46 5.41
CA ARG A 68 10.39 -13.49 4.67
C ARG A 68 9.88 -14.53 5.66
N ALA A 69 8.61 -14.88 5.54
CA ALA A 69 7.98 -15.91 6.38
C ALA A 69 7.28 -17.01 5.57
N ILE A 70 7.07 -16.81 4.26
CA ILE A 70 6.52 -17.82 3.35
C ILE A 70 7.69 -18.39 2.54
N GLY A 71 8.07 -19.64 2.78
CA GLY A 71 9.13 -20.35 2.05
C GLY A 71 8.64 -21.59 1.30
N SER A 72 7.47 -22.10 1.65
CA SER A 72 6.87 -23.32 1.10
C SER A 72 5.38 -23.12 0.79
N GLN A 73 4.80 -24.08 0.05
CA GLN A 73 3.36 -24.09 -0.21
C GLN A 73 2.56 -24.24 1.10
N SER A 74 3.07 -24.98 2.08
CA SER A 74 2.44 -25.11 3.40
C SER A 74 2.35 -23.78 4.14
N ASP A 75 3.41 -22.96 4.10
CA ASP A 75 3.41 -21.64 4.73
C ASP A 75 2.39 -20.71 4.05
N LEU A 76 2.28 -20.82 2.72
CA LEU A 76 1.31 -20.07 1.94
C LEU A 76 -0.13 -20.48 2.30
N ASP A 77 -0.40 -21.78 2.38
CA ASP A 77 -1.72 -22.30 2.75
C ASP A 77 -2.11 -21.86 4.17
N HIS A 78 -1.15 -21.83 5.11
CA HIS A 78 -1.35 -21.26 6.45
C HIS A 78 -1.65 -19.75 6.37
N PHE A 79 -0.85 -18.98 5.62
CA PHE A 79 -1.11 -17.55 5.44
C PHE A 79 -2.53 -17.27 4.92
N LEU A 80 -3.01 -18.08 3.96
CA LEU A 80 -4.35 -17.97 3.39
C LEU A 80 -5.46 -18.42 4.36
N SER A 81 -5.20 -19.43 5.20
CA SER A 81 -6.19 -19.98 6.14
C SER A 81 -6.48 -19.07 7.34
N CYS A 82 -5.61 -18.08 7.61
CA CYS A 82 -5.84 -17.04 8.63
C CYS A 82 -7.03 -16.10 8.32
N TRP A 83 -7.86 -16.41 7.31
CA TRP A 83 -9.10 -15.72 6.98
C TRP A 83 -10.24 -16.72 6.71
N PRO A 84 -11.30 -16.78 7.53
CA PRO A 84 -12.45 -17.61 7.21
C PRO A 84 -13.19 -17.05 5.99
N GLU A 85 -13.40 -17.88 4.95
CA GLU A 85 -14.10 -17.49 3.71
C GLU A 85 -15.60 -17.16 3.87
N THR A 86 -16.12 -17.04 5.10
CA THR A 86 -17.53 -16.68 5.31
C THR A 86 -17.75 -15.21 4.93
N SER A 87 -18.33 -15.02 3.75
CA SER A 87 -18.77 -13.73 3.20
C SER A 87 -19.72 -13.01 4.18
N PRO A 88 -19.78 -11.66 4.17
CA PRO A 88 -20.80 -10.93 4.91
C PRO A 88 -22.16 -11.21 4.25
N GLY A 89 -22.95 -12.04 4.90
CA GLY A 89 -24.38 -12.20 4.62
C GLY A 89 -25.13 -10.90 4.92
N GLU A 90 -26.22 -10.71 4.18
CA GLU A 90 -27.18 -9.62 4.31
C GLU A 90 -27.52 -9.31 5.79
N PRO A 91 -27.70 -8.03 6.17
CA PRO A 91 -28.18 -7.71 7.51
C PRO A 91 -29.63 -8.17 7.65
N ASP A 92 -29.83 -9.20 8.45
CA ASP A 92 -31.17 -9.61 8.90
C ASP A 92 -31.81 -8.43 9.66
N ALA A 93 -32.88 -7.91 9.08
CA ALA A 93 -33.69 -6.84 9.64
C ALA A 93 -34.53 -7.39 10.81
N ALA A 94 -33.94 -7.55 11.99
CA ALA A 94 -34.64 -7.54 13.28
C ALA A 94 -33.67 -7.75 14.47
N SER A 95 -33.19 -6.67 15.07
CA SER A 95 -33.16 -6.52 16.54
C SER A 95 -32.50 -5.18 16.89
N ASP A 96 -33.37 -4.20 17.10
CA ASP A 96 -33.05 -2.96 17.78
C ASP A 96 -32.88 -3.27 19.27
N HIS A 97 -31.68 -3.05 19.83
CA HIS A 97 -31.48 -2.56 21.20
C HIS A 97 -30.05 -2.05 21.41
N HIS A 98 -29.98 -0.73 21.63
CA HIS A 98 -28.92 0.07 22.25
C HIS A 98 -27.59 -0.65 22.59
N ARG A 99 -26.58 -0.45 21.75
CA ARG A 99 -25.18 -0.41 22.17
C ARG A 99 -24.55 0.85 21.59
N HIS A 100 -23.97 1.66 22.47
CA HIS A 100 -23.06 2.73 22.08
C HIS A 100 -21.83 2.08 21.44
N ASP A 101 -21.61 2.33 20.16
CA ASP A 101 -20.40 1.92 19.43
C ASP A 101 -19.21 2.75 19.91
N THR A 102 -18.38 2.13 20.74
CA THR A 102 -16.99 2.55 20.98
C THR A 102 -16.14 2.08 19.80
N PRO A 103 -15.22 2.89 19.23
CA PRO A 103 -14.37 2.44 18.14
C PRO A 103 -13.49 1.27 18.60
N ALA A 104 -13.57 0.14 17.89
CA ALA A 104 -12.83 -1.07 18.23
C ALA A 104 -11.32 -0.88 18.00
N ASN A 105 -10.51 -1.41 18.94
CA ASN A 105 -9.06 -1.50 18.89
C ASN A 105 -8.56 -2.15 17.56
N PRO A 106 -7.57 -1.59 16.83
CA PRO A 106 -7.08 -2.12 15.55
C PRO A 106 -6.55 -3.55 15.58
N SER A 107 -6.25 -4.10 16.76
CA SER A 107 -5.88 -5.52 16.93
C SER A 107 -7.07 -6.49 16.78
N THR A 108 -8.31 -5.99 16.75
CA THR A 108 -9.55 -6.80 16.78
C THR A 108 -10.28 -6.95 15.44
N LEU A 109 -9.73 -6.44 14.33
CA LEU A 109 -10.20 -6.83 12.99
C LEU A 109 -9.69 -8.25 12.69
N GLY A 110 -10.48 -9.25 13.10
CA GLY A 110 -10.16 -10.68 13.21
C GLY A 110 -9.83 -11.44 11.92
N GLY A 111 -8.79 -11.01 11.22
CA GLY A 111 -8.11 -11.79 10.18
C GLY A 111 -6.61 -11.64 10.34
N GLY A 112 -5.84 -12.70 10.14
CA GLY A 112 -4.37 -12.61 10.11
C GLY A 112 -3.86 -11.67 8.99
N ALA A 113 -2.55 -11.59 8.78
CA ALA A 113 -1.96 -10.68 7.78
C ALA A 113 -2.64 -10.69 6.40
N TYR A 114 -3.05 -11.87 5.92
CA TYR A 114 -3.80 -12.01 4.67
C TYR A 114 -5.15 -11.27 4.71
N GLY A 115 -5.92 -11.46 5.78
CA GLY A 115 -7.18 -10.78 6.02
C GLY A 115 -7.05 -9.26 6.10
N GLN A 116 -5.99 -8.77 6.75
CA GLN A 116 -5.69 -7.36 6.86
C GLN A 116 -5.41 -6.74 5.47
N LEU A 117 -4.57 -7.40 4.67
CA LEU A 117 -4.25 -6.96 3.30
C LEU A 117 -5.49 -6.95 2.40
N VAL A 118 -6.26 -8.04 2.38
CA VAL A 118 -7.48 -8.15 1.59
C VAL A 118 -8.52 -7.13 2.03
N GLY A 119 -8.71 -6.98 3.34
CA GLY A 119 -9.63 -6.02 3.93
C GLY A 119 -9.28 -4.59 3.54
N PHE A 120 -8.00 -4.22 3.63
CA PHE A 120 -7.54 -2.88 3.26
C PHE A 120 -7.72 -2.59 1.77
N VAL A 121 -7.31 -3.51 0.87
CA VAL A 121 -7.56 -3.37 -0.58
C VAL A 121 -9.05 -3.21 -0.88
N THR A 122 -9.90 -3.97 -0.18
CA THR A 122 -11.36 -3.89 -0.36
C THR A 122 -11.90 -2.53 0.08
N ARG A 123 -11.47 -2.01 1.24
CA ARG A 123 -11.88 -0.67 1.72
C ARG A 123 -11.42 0.44 0.78
N LEU A 124 -10.18 0.36 0.28
CA LEU A 124 -9.66 1.29 -0.74
C LEU A 124 -10.51 1.25 -2.01
N ALA A 125 -10.82 0.05 -2.52
CA ALA A 125 -11.64 -0.10 -3.72
C ALA A 125 -13.07 0.44 -3.55
N GLN A 126 -13.69 0.21 -2.39
CA GLN A 126 -15.02 0.74 -2.07
C GLN A 126 -15.03 2.28 -2.02
N SER A 127 -13.96 2.90 -1.50
CA SER A 127 -13.85 4.37 -1.40
C SER A 127 -13.86 5.11 -2.75
N VAL A 128 -13.60 4.39 -3.85
CA VAL A 128 -13.56 4.94 -5.22
C VAL A 128 -14.68 4.42 -6.12
N GLN A 129 -15.66 3.71 -5.56
CA GLN A 129 -16.77 3.18 -6.35
C GLN A 129 -17.54 4.30 -7.07
N GLY A 130 -17.57 4.26 -8.41
CA GLY A 130 -18.23 5.28 -9.22
C GLY A 130 -17.53 6.65 -9.26
N VAL A 131 -16.31 6.78 -8.73
CA VAL A 131 -15.60 8.06 -8.59
C VAL A 131 -14.49 8.20 -9.63
N LYS A 132 -14.45 9.33 -10.33
CA LYS A 132 -13.40 9.66 -11.32
C LYS A 132 -12.09 10.05 -10.65
N LEU A 133 -10.97 9.80 -11.33
CA LEU A 133 -9.63 10.26 -10.92
C LEU A 133 -9.58 11.78 -10.69
N THR A 134 -10.34 12.56 -11.45
CA THR A 134 -10.36 14.03 -11.36
C THR A 134 -11.34 14.57 -10.31
N ALA A 135 -12.11 13.70 -9.63
CA ALA A 135 -13.06 14.14 -8.62
C ALA A 135 -12.32 14.79 -7.43
N PRO A 136 -12.82 15.90 -6.86
CA PRO A 136 -12.31 16.43 -5.60
C PRO A 136 -12.41 15.40 -4.49
N CYS A 137 -11.39 15.30 -3.64
CA CYS A 137 -11.36 14.42 -2.47
C CYS A 137 -10.60 15.10 -1.33
N HIS A 138 -10.77 14.60 -0.10
CA HIS A 138 -9.98 15.05 1.05
C HIS A 138 -8.51 14.66 0.86
N GLU A 139 -7.58 15.61 1.00
CA GLU A 139 -6.14 15.38 0.90
C GLU A 139 -5.46 15.86 2.19
N SER A 140 -5.21 14.92 3.12
CA SER A 140 -4.48 15.19 4.36
C SER A 140 -3.03 15.59 4.12
N GLN A 141 -2.35 16.04 5.18
CA GLN A 141 -0.92 16.34 5.10
C GLN A 141 -0.09 15.10 4.78
N VAL A 142 -0.48 13.93 5.30
CA VAL A 142 0.16 12.65 4.98
C VAL A 142 -0.02 12.29 3.51
N ALA A 143 -1.23 12.46 2.94
CA ALA A 143 -1.46 12.23 1.52
C ALA A 143 -0.63 13.18 0.63
N LYS A 144 -0.47 14.44 1.03
CA LYS A 144 0.39 15.41 0.34
C LYS A 144 1.86 15.05 0.43
N GLY A 145 2.34 14.64 1.61
CA GLY A 145 3.71 14.17 1.80
C GLY A 145 4.02 12.92 0.96
N LEU A 146 3.06 11.99 0.85
CA LEU A 146 3.15 10.85 -0.06
C LEU A 146 3.28 11.30 -1.53
N LEU A 147 2.46 12.26 -1.97
CA LEU A 147 2.56 12.80 -3.33
C LEU A 147 3.89 13.48 -3.61
N GLU A 148 4.42 14.24 -2.64
CA GLU A 148 5.72 14.89 -2.75
C GLU A 148 6.88 13.88 -2.80
N LEU A 149 6.81 12.80 -2.00
CA LEU A 149 7.74 11.69 -2.10
C LEU A 149 7.69 11.07 -3.49
N LEU A 150 6.50 10.79 -4.01
CA LEU A 150 6.30 10.20 -5.33
C LEU A 150 6.83 11.11 -6.45
N GLU A 151 6.60 12.41 -6.37
CA GLU A 151 7.12 13.37 -7.35
C GLU A 151 8.65 13.47 -7.29
N THR A 152 9.23 13.43 -6.09
CA THR A 152 10.68 13.43 -5.91
C THR A 152 11.34 12.21 -6.57
N VAL A 153 10.83 11.01 -6.30
CA VAL A 153 11.40 9.78 -6.88
C VAL A 153 11.13 9.66 -8.38
N HIS A 154 10.03 10.25 -8.86
CA HIS A 154 9.74 10.38 -10.29
C HIS A 154 10.76 11.29 -10.99
N GLY A 155 11.11 12.43 -10.38
CA GLY A 155 12.12 13.35 -10.91
C GLY A 155 13.49 12.71 -11.11
N TRP A 156 13.87 11.74 -10.26
CA TRP A 156 15.13 11.02 -10.40
C TRP A 156 15.25 10.23 -11.71
N VAL A 157 14.14 9.86 -12.36
CA VAL A 157 14.19 9.18 -13.67
C VAL A 157 14.83 10.08 -14.73
N ALA A 158 14.58 11.40 -14.68
CA ALA A 158 15.21 12.36 -15.57
C ALA A 158 16.69 12.63 -15.19
N GLU A 159 17.01 12.58 -13.90
CA GLU A 159 18.37 12.80 -13.40
C GLU A 159 19.30 11.59 -13.58
N ILE A 160 18.75 10.39 -13.73
CA ILE A 160 19.47 9.13 -13.92
C ILE A 160 19.06 8.57 -15.28
N PRO A 161 19.59 9.11 -16.38
CA PRO A 161 19.22 8.65 -17.72
C PRO A 161 19.66 7.19 -17.95
N PRO A 162 18.96 6.45 -18.84
CA PRO A 162 19.33 5.07 -19.16
C PRO A 162 20.76 4.98 -19.71
N ALA A 163 21.50 3.94 -19.33
CA ALA A 163 22.86 3.72 -19.83
C ALA A 163 22.85 3.50 -21.35
N THR A 164 23.62 4.31 -22.09
CA THR A 164 23.61 4.33 -23.57
C THR A 164 24.62 3.37 -24.22
N ASP A 165 25.57 2.85 -23.46
CA ASP A 165 26.60 1.89 -23.92
C ASP A 165 26.18 0.43 -23.69
N HIS A 166 24.98 0.21 -23.14
CA HIS A 166 24.42 -1.11 -22.91
C HIS A 166 23.97 -1.77 -24.23
N SER A 167 24.57 -2.92 -24.57
CA SER A 167 24.22 -3.72 -25.75
C SER A 167 23.14 -4.78 -25.48
N SER A 168 22.78 -5.00 -24.21
CA SER A 168 21.79 -6.01 -23.85
C SER A 168 20.37 -5.51 -24.10
N ARG A 169 19.52 -6.43 -24.55
CA ARG A 169 18.07 -6.25 -24.81
C ARG A 169 17.20 -6.37 -23.55
N PHE A 170 17.84 -6.61 -22.40
CA PHE A 170 17.21 -6.82 -21.10
C PHE A 170 17.29 -5.53 -20.25
N GLY A 171 16.85 -5.60 -18.99
CA GLY A 171 16.76 -4.45 -18.08
C GLY A 171 18.02 -3.56 -18.05
N ASN A 172 17.82 -2.25 -18.07
CA ASN A 172 18.88 -1.26 -18.09
C ASN A 172 19.55 -1.11 -16.71
N PRO A 173 20.89 -1.22 -16.61
CA PRO A 173 21.60 -1.19 -15.33
C PRO A 173 21.51 0.15 -14.59
N ALA A 174 21.13 1.25 -15.25
CA ALA A 174 20.89 2.54 -14.60
C ALA A 174 19.79 2.46 -13.53
N PHE A 175 18.87 1.49 -13.62
CA PHE A 175 17.89 1.23 -12.56
C PHE A 175 18.55 0.93 -11.20
N ARG A 176 19.73 0.29 -11.20
CA ARG A 176 20.47 0.01 -9.96
C ARG A 176 20.87 1.29 -9.25
N GLN A 177 21.29 2.30 -10.01
CA GLN A 177 21.64 3.62 -9.48
C GLN A 177 20.41 4.33 -8.92
N TRP A 178 19.25 4.18 -9.58
CA TRP A 178 17.98 4.71 -9.06
C TRP A 178 17.59 4.04 -7.73
N MET A 179 17.69 2.72 -7.64
CA MET A 179 17.44 1.95 -6.41
C MET A 179 18.45 2.28 -5.29
N ASP A 180 19.73 2.47 -5.63
CA ASP A 180 20.76 2.88 -4.66
C ASP A 180 20.46 4.26 -4.08
N ARG A 181 20.09 5.22 -4.94
CA ARG A 181 19.68 6.56 -4.49
C ARG A 181 18.46 6.50 -3.57
N LEU A 182 17.49 5.64 -3.87
CA LEU A 182 16.34 5.42 -3.01
C LEU A 182 16.77 4.83 -1.66
N ALA A 183 17.67 3.85 -1.63
CA ALA A 183 18.17 3.28 -0.39
C ALA A 183 18.93 4.31 0.48
N GLU A 184 19.63 5.25 -0.15
CA GLU A 184 20.38 6.33 0.51
C GLU A 184 19.48 7.47 1.02
N ARG A 185 18.48 7.88 0.23
CA ARG A 185 17.66 9.08 0.51
C ARG A 185 16.26 8.78 1.04
N GLY A 186 15.80 7.54 0.93
CA GLY A 186 14.45 7.12 1.29
C GLY A 186 14.11 7.43 2.74
N ASP A 187 15.07 7.27 3.65
CA ASP A 187 14.88 7.50 5.08
C ASP A 187 14.59 8.96 5.37
N ALA A 188 15.37 9.86 4.77
CA ALA A 188 15.16 11.28 4.90
C ALA A 188 13.79 11.69 4.35
N LEU A 189 13.40 11.18 3.18
CA LEU A 189 12.08 11.46 2.58
C LEU A 189 10.94 10.95 3.46
N LEU A 190 11.01 9.69 3.92
CA LEU A 190 10.01 9.08 4.77
C LEU A 190 9.84 9.85 6.08
N ASN A 191 10.95 10.21 6.74
CA ASN A 191 10.90 10.93 8.00
C ASN A 191 10.36 12.36 7.83
N THR A 192 10.83 13.09 6.82
CA THR A 192 10.50 14.52 6.67
C THR A 192 9.09 14.76 6.11
N LEU A 193 8.60 13.88 5.23
CA LEU A 193 7.35 14.09 4.52
C LEU A 193 6.17 13.36 5.15
N ILE A 194 6.41 12.26 5.88
CA ILE A 194 5.35 11.36 6.33
C ILE A 194 5.42 11.18 7.86
N LEU A 195 6.53 10.68 8.38
CA LEU A 195 6.64 10.32 9.80
C LEU A 195 6.87 11.52 10.73
N VAL A 196 7.04 12.72 10.17
CA VAL A 196 6.96 13.99 10.91
C VAL A 196 5.60 14.18 11.60
N HIS A 197 4.56 13.51 11.09
CA HIS A 197 3.21 13.54 11.64
C HIS A 197 2.98 12.53 12.78
N LEU A 198 3.96 11.68 13.10
CA LEU A 198 3.86 10.80 14.27
C LEU A 198 3.81 11.61 15.57
N PRO A 199 2.95 11.22 16.54
CA PRO A 199 2.89 11.87 17.85
C PRO A 199 4.27 11.99 18.51
N ALA A 200 4.54 13.15 19.11
CA ALA A 200 5.83 13.45 19.75
C ALA A 200 6.06 12.61 21.03
N GLU A 201 5.00 12.02 21.56
CA GLU A 201 4.95 11.27 22.80
C GLU A 201 5.39 9.81 22.63
N ILE A 202 5.60 9.33 21.41
CA ILE A 202 6.17 8.00 21.14
C ILE A 202 7.65 8.02 21.55
N ASP A 203 8.07 7.04 22.34
CA ASP A 203 9.45 6.88 22.75
C ASP A 203 10.39 6.69 21.55
N GLU A 204 11.57 7.30 21.62
CA GLU A 204 12.52 7.29 20.51
C GLU A 204 12.88 5.87 20.01
N PRO A 205 13.08 4.85 20.89
CA PRO A 205 13.31 3.48 20.44
C PRO A 205 12.16 2.90 19.62
N ALA A 206 10.89 3.03 20.06
CA ALA A 206 9.76 2.54 19.28
C ALA A 206 9.59 3.32 17.98
N ARG A 207 9.77 4.65 18.01
CA ARG A 207 9.76 5.49 16.80
C ARG A 207 10.77 4.99 15.77
N GLN A 208 12.01 4.75 16.18
CA GLN A 208 13.05 4.24 15.27
C GLN A 208 12.70 2.85 14.71
N ALA A 209 12.09 1.99 15.53
CA ALA A 209 11.73 0.65 15.09
C ALA A 209 10.57 0.65 14.08
N VAL A 210 9.56 1.51 14.26
CA VAL A 210 8.48 1.75 13.28
C VAL A 210 9.06 2.28 11.98
N VAL A 211 9.91 3.31 12.06
CA VAL A 211 10.55 3.93 10.89
C VAL A 211 11.30 2.87 10.09
N SER A 212 12.10 2.03 10.78
CA SER A 212 12.86 0.94 10.18
C SER A 212 11.96 -0.09 9.49
N GLU A 213 10.84 -0.47 10.10
CA GLU A 213 9.89 -1.40 9.51
C GLU A 213 9.19 -0.81 8.27
N ILE A 214 8.66 0.40 8.36
CA ILE A 214 7.97 1.09 7.25
C ILE A 214 8.92 1.34 6.07
N ARG A 215 10.18 1.68 6.36
CA ARG A 215 11.25 1.84 5.37
C ARG A 215 11.42 0.60 4.50
N GLU A 216 11.44 -0.59 5.09
CA GLU A 216 11.62 -1.84 4.33
C GLU A 216 10.46 -2.09 3.34
N TYR A 217 9.23 -1.74 3.73
CA TYR A 217 8.09 -1.77 2.81
C TYR A 217 8.27 -0.75 1.67
N LEU A 218 8.64 0.50 1.98
CA LEU A 218 8.90 1.54 0.98
C LEU A 218 9.96 1.09 -0.03
N LEU A 219 11.10 0.56 0.41
CA LEU A 219 12.17 0.11 -0.50
C LEU A 219 11.76 -1.05 -1.39
N SER A 220 10.80 -1.86 -0.96
CA SER A 220 10.34 -3.04 -1.70
C SER A 220 9.27 -2.71 -2.77
N CYS A 221 8.83 -1.47 -2.88
CA CYS A 221 7.72 -1.05 -3.76
C CYS A 221 8.07 -0.94 -5.26
N TRP A 222 9.33 -0.93 -5.64
CA TRP A 222 9.77 -0.36 -6.93
C TRP A 222 10.36 -1.36 -7.93
N GLY A 223 10.57 -2.61 -7.52
CA GLY A 223 11.22 -3.64 -8.32
C GLY A 223 12.42 -4.26 -7.59
N ASP A 224 13.08 -5.20 -8.26
CA ASP A 224 14.29 -5.83 -7.75
C ASP A 224 15.54 -5.23 -8.38
N ARG A 225 16.43 -4.72 -7.54
CA ARG A 225 17.67 -4.09 -7.95
C ARG A 225 18.58 -5.02 -8.78
N GLN A 226 18.68 -6.30 -8.43
CA GLN A 226 19.60 -7.21 -9.09
C GLN A 226 19.02 -7.74 -10.40
N ARG A 227 17.77 -8.18 -10.35
CA ARG A 227 17.04 -8.73 -11.50
C ARG A 227 16.59 -7.67 -12.50
N ILE A 228 16.47 -6.41 -12.07
CA ILE A 228 15.94 -5.30 -12.88
C ILE A 228 14.54 -5.68 -13.40
N ASP A 229 13.71 -6.17 -12.48
CA ASP A 229 12.34 -6.60 -12.75
C ASP A 229 11.34 -5.90 -11.81
N TYR A 230 10.08 -5.92 -12.21
CA TYR A 230 8.96 -5.42 -11.41
C TYR A 230 7.71 -6.25 -11.69
N GLY A 231 6.83 -6.37 -10.70
CA GLY A 231 5.57 -7.09 -10.86
C GLY A 231 4.63 -6.89 -9.68
N THR A 232 3.57 -7.69 -9.65
CA THR A 232 2.45 -7.57 -8.70
C THR A 232 2.87 -7.74 -7.23
N GLY A 233 3.97 -8.44 -6.96
CA GLY A 233 4.54 -8.53 -5.61
C GLY A 233 5.05 -7.18 -5.08
N HIS A 234 5.70 -6.39 -5.94
CA HIS A 234 6.17 -5.04 -5.58
C HIS A 234 5.00 -4.06 -5.45
N GLU A 235 4.00 -4.18 -6.33
CA GLU A 235 2.73 -3.46 -6.20
C GLU A 235 2.02 -3.75 -4.87
N THR A 236 2.05 -5.02 -4.43
CA THR A 236 1.48 -5.45 -3.14
C THR A 236 2.26 -4.86 -1.96
N HIS A 237 3.59 -4.69 -2.07
CA HIS A 237 4.37 -3.98 -1.05
C HIS A 237 3.97 -2.50 -0.94
N PHE A 238 3.57 -1.85 -2.03
CA PHE A 238 3.06 -0.48 -1.97
C PHE A 238 1.74 -0.39 -1.18
N ILE A 239 0.85 -1.36 -1.35
CA ILE A 239 -0.35 -1.46 -0.51
C ILE A 239 0.01 -1.77 0.94
N ALA A 240 0.96 -2.67 1.19
CA ALA A 240 1.43 -2.98 2.54
C ALA A 240 2.02 -1.74 3.23
N PHE A 241 2.80 -0.93 2.51
CA PHE A 241 3.30 0.35 2.97
C PHE A 241 2.17 1.29 3.40
N LEU A 242 1.13 1.46 2.57
CA LEU A 242 -0.03 2.29 2.92
C LEU A 242 -0.83 1.71 4.10
N LEU A 243 -0.95 0.38 4.19
CA LEU A 243 -1.57 -0.31 5.32
C LEU A 243 -0.78 -0.04 6.60
N CYS A 244 0.55 -0.11 6.57
CA CYS A 244 1.37 0.24 7.73
C CYS A 244 1.08 1.66 8.23
N LEU A 245 0.88 2.63 7.34
CA LEU A 245 0.50 4.00 7.72
C LEU A 245 -0.89 4.08 8.37
N GLU A 246 -1.85 3.27 7.93
CA GLU A 246 -3.15 3.13 8.60
C GLU A 246 -2.98 2.52 10.01
N ARG A 247 -2.14 1.48 10.14
CA ARG A 247 -1.92 0.76 11.41
C ARG A 247 -1.32 1.65 12.50
N ILE A 248 -0.47 2.61 12.11
CA ILE A 248 0.10 3.61 13.03
C ILE A 248 -0.77 4.86 13.17
N GLY A 249 -1.97 4.88 12.57
CA GLY A 249 -2.94 5.96 12.71
C GLY A 249 -2.63 7.23 11.92
N LEU A 250 -1.67 7.22 11.00
CA LEU A 250 -1.34 8.38 10.14
C LEU A 250 -2.31 8.55 8.97
N VAL A 251 -2.95 7.46 8.56
CA VAL A 251 -3.96 7.44 7.52
C VAL A 251 -5.26 6.92 8.11
N THR A 252 -6.37 7.55 7.76
CA THR A 252 -7.71 7.12 8.20
C THR A 252 -8.61 6.84 7.00
N SER A 253 -9.86 6.45 7.26
CA SER A 253 -10.86 6.23 6.20
C SER A 253 -11.16 7.48 5.37
N GLU A 254 -10.94 8.68 5.91
CA GLU A 254 -11.07 9.95 5.17
C GLU A 254 -10.04 10.08 4.03
N ASP A 255 -8.90 9.41 4.16
CA ASP A 255 -7.80 9.47 3.19
C ASP A 255 -7.92 8.44 2.07
N TYR A 256 -8.68 7.35 2.26
CA TYR A 256 -8.70 6.20 1.34
C TYR A 256 -8.94 6.59 -0.12
N GLN A 257 -9.86 7.54 -0.34
CA GLN A 257 -10.16 8.02 -1.69
C GLN A 257 -8.95 8.74 -2.30
N ALA A 258 -8.26 9.62 -1.56
CA ALA A 258 -7.04 10.26 -2.03
C ALA A 258 -5.88 9.27 -2.20
N LEU A 259 -5.77 8.27 -1.33
CA LEU A 259 -4.77 7.21 -1.46
C LEU A 259 -4.90 6.47 -2.80
N VAL A 260 -6.11 6.25 -3.29
CA VAL A 260 -6.31 5.59 -4.59
C VAL A 260 -6.24 6.58 -5.75
N LEU A 261 -7.02 7.66 -5.71
CA LEU A 261 -7.18 8.58 -6.85
C LEU A 261 -5.96 9.49 -7.08
N ARG A 262 -5.17 9.74 -6.04
CA ARG A 262 -3.97 10.60 -6.08
C ARG A 262 -2.71 9.77 -5.93
N VAL A 263 -2.50 9.19 -4.74
CA VAL A 263 -1.23 8.57 -4.36
C VAL A 263 -0.94 7.34 -5.22
N PHE A 264 -1.85 6.36 -5.26
CA PHE A 264 -1.68 5.16 -6.05
C PHE A 264 -1.64 5.45 -7.55
N ASN A 265 -2.50 6.36 -8.04
CA ASN A 265 -2.43 6.81 -9.43
C ASN A 265 -1.06 7.44 -9.79
N GLN A 266 -0.48 8.25 -8.89
CA GLN A 266 0.86 8.81 -9.09
C GLN A 266 1.93 7.71 -9.03
N TYR A 267 1.84 6.76 -8.09
CA TYR A 267 2.72 5.58 -8.03
C TYR A 267 2.74 4.82 -9.36
N ILE A 268 1.58 4.58 -9.98
CA ILE A 268 1.50 3.92 -11.28
C ILE A 268 2.20 4.74 -12.38
N LYS A 269 2.12 6.07 -12.36
CA LYS A 269 2.87 6.91 -13.32
C LYS A 269 4.38 6.80 -13.12
N VAL A 270 4.84 6.81 -11.86
CA VAL A 270 6.27 6.58 -11.55
C VAL A 270 6.71 5.21 -12.05
N MET A 271 5.93 4.17 -11.78
CA MET A 271 6.26 2.82 -12.22
C MET A 271 6.31 2.70 -13.74
N ARG A 272 5.37 3.31 -14.47
CA ARG A 272 5.44 3.36 -15.94
C ARG A 272 6.67 4.10 -16.44
N ALA A 273 7.06 5.21 -15.80
CA ALA A 273 8.29 5.93 -16.14
C ALA A 273 9.53 5.04 -15.94
N LEU A 274 9.62 4.30 -14.84
CA LEU A 274 10.71 3.36 -14.56
C LEU A 274 10.73 2.19 -15.55
N GLN A 275 9.58 1.57 -15.80
CA GLN A 275 9.43 0.47 -16.76
C GLN A 275 9.89 0.88 -18.16
N LEU A 276 9.47 2.06 -18.62
CA LEU A 276 9.84 2.61 -19.93
C LEU A 276 11.31 3.04 -20.01
N ALA A 277 11.81 3.75 -19.01
CA ALA A 277 13.16 4.28 -19.00
C ALA A 277 14.21 3.17 -18.87
N TYR A 278 13.96 2.22 -17.96
CA TYR A 278 14.94 1.19 -17.61
C TYR A 278 14.59 -0.21 -18.13
N TRP A 279 13.56 -0.35 -18.95
CA TRP A 279 13.18 -1.62 -19.57
C TRP A 279 13.01 -2.76 -18.57
N LEU A 280 12.38 -2.46 -17.43
CA LEU A 280 12.21 -3.44 -16.35
C LEU A 280 11.55 -4.71 -16.89
N GLU A 281 12.04 -5.87 -16.47
CA GLU A 281 11.44 -7.14 -16.86
C GLU A 281 10.16 -7.40 -16.05
N PRO A 282 9.14 -8.04 -16.64
CA PRO A 282 7.98 -8.54 -15.89
C PRO A 282 8.41 -9.60 -14.86
N ALA A 283 8.15 -9.34 -13.58
CA ALA A 283 8.41 -10.28 -12.50
C ALA A 283 7.18 -11.19 -12.29
N GLY A 284 7.40 -12.51 -12.33
CA GLY A 284 6.34 -13.51 -12.26
C GLY A 284 5.80 -13.85 -13.65
N SER A 285 6.05 -15.07 -14.11
CA SER A 285 5.71 -15.51 -15.46
C SER A 285 4.27 -16.05 -15.55
N HIS A 286 3.29 -15.16 -15.71
CA HIS A 286 1.98 -15.58 -16.25
C HIS A 286 1.93 -15.56 -17.78
N GLY A 287 2.95 -14.97 -18.42
CA GLY A 287 3.01 -14.81 -19.87
C GLY A 287 1.75 -14.13 -20.41
N VAL A 288 1.28 -14.59 -21.56
CA VAL A 288 0.07 -14.07 -22.23
C VAL A 288 -1.22 -14.33 -21.42
N TRP A 289 -1.18 -15.20 -20.41
CA TRP A 289 -2.30 -15.51 -19.53
C TRP A 289 -2.36 -14.65 -18.27
N GLY A 290 -1.42 -13.71 -18.11
CA GLY A 290 -1.51 -12.67 -17.08
C GLY A 290 -2.58 -11.63 -17.42
N LEU A 291 -3.07 -10.93 -16.40
CA LEU A 291 -3.96 -9.78 -16.60
C LEU A 291 -3.22 -8.64 -17.32
N ASP A 292 -2.00 -8.36 -16.87
CA ASP A 292 -1.04 -7.40 -17.40
C ASP A 292 0.38 -7.85 -17.02
N ASP A 293 1.38 -7.31 -17.70
CA ASP A 293 2.78 -7.70 -17.49
C ASP A 293 3.29 -7.28 -16.10
N TYR A 294 2.78 -6.19 -15.53
CA TYR A 294 3.33 -5.58 -14.32
C TYR A 294 2.30 -5.39 -13.19
N HIS A 295 1.06 -5.05 -13.55
CA HIS A 295 0.10 -4.46 -12.62
C HIS A 295 -1.20 -5.27 -12.49
N PHE A 296 -1.76 -5.31 -11.28
CA PHE A 296 -3.08 -5.90 -11.04
C PHE A 296 -4.05 -4.87 -10.46
N LEU A 297 -3.64 -4.19 -9.39
CA LEU A 297 -4.50 -3.31 -8.60
C LEU A 297 -5.10 -2.12 -9.37
N PRO A 298 -4.45 -1.54 -10.40
CA PRO A 298 -5.07 -0.51 -11.23
C PRO A 298 -6.34 -0.97 -11.93
N PHE A 299 -6.40 -2.25 -12.32
CA PHE A 299 -7.60 -2.86 -12.91
C PHE A 299 -8.65 -3.14 -11.82
N LEU A 300 -8.22 -3.54 -10.62
CA LEU A 300 -9.13 -3.73 -9.47
C LEU A 300 -9.79 -2.40 -9.06
N PHE A 301 -9.02 -1.36 -8.79
CA PHE A 301 -9.54 -0.05 -8.42
C PHE A 301 -10.29 0.61 -9.58
N GLY A 302 -9.74 0.54 -10.79
CA GLY A 302 -10.37 1.09 -11.98
C GLY A 302 -11.72 0.44 -12.32
N SER A 303 -11.89 -0.87 -12.06
CA SER A 303 -13.18 -1.53 -12.24
C SER A 303 -14.21 -1.05 -11.21
N SER A 304 -13.78 -0.74 -9.97
CA SER A 304 -14.64 -0.12 -8.95
C SER A 304 -15.11 1.28 -9.38
N GLN A 305 -14.21 2.10 -9.93
CA GLN A 305 -14.56 3.44 -10.46
C GLN A 305 -15.66 3.39 -11.53
N LEU A 306 -15.75 2.27 -12.27
CA LEU A 306 -16.67 2.09 -13.40
C LEU A 306 -17.97 1.36 -13.02
N ILE A 307 -18.13 0.94 -11.76
CA ILE A 307 -19.40 0.37 -11.27
C ILE A 307 -20.54 1.35 -11.51
N GLU A 308 -21.66 0.85 -12.04
CA GLU A 308 -22.84 1.63 -12.45
C GLU A 308 -22.58 2.77 -13.45
N HIS A 309 -21.45 2.75 -14.17
CA HIS A 309 -21.20 3.76 -15.21
C HIS A 309 -22.26 3.67 -16.33
N ARG A 310 -22.86 4.83 -16.66
CA ARG A 310 -24.02 4.92 -17.56
C ARG A 310 -23.74 4.40 -18.98
N HIS A 311 -22.59 4.77 -19.55
CA HIS A 311 -22.28 4.52 -20.97
C HIS A 311 -21.13 3.52 -21.20
N ILE A 312 -19.99 3.71 -20.53
CA ILE A 312 -18.83 2.81 -20.59
C ILE A 312 -19.19 1.46 -19.93
N LYS A 313 -19.06 0.38 -20.69
CA LYS A 313 -19.26 -1.02 -20.24
C LYS A 313 -17.94 -1.79 -20.38
N PRO A 314 -17.79 -3.00 -19.83
CA PRO A 314 -16.54 -3.78 -19.97
C PRO A 314 -16.09 -3.94 -21.43
N LYS A 315 -17.04 -4.21 -22.36
CA LYS A 315 -16.75 -4.27 -23.80
C LYS A 315 -16.14 -3.00 -24.38
N SER A 316 -16.34 -1.84 -23.74
CA SER A 316 -15.81 -0.55 -24.20
C SER A 316 -14.28 -0.49 -24.22
N ILE A 317 -13.58 -1.35 -23.48
CA ILE A 317 -12.11 -1.38 -23.47
C ILE A 317 -11.52 -1.80 -24.83
N LEU A 318 -12.32 -2.43 -25.70
CA LEU A 318 -11.93 -2.81 -27.05
C LEU A 318 -11.85 -1.61 -28.00
N TYR A 319 -12.41 -0.45 -27.63
CA TYR A 319 -12.43 0.73 -28.47
C TYR A 319 -11.35 1.73 -28.01
N ALA A 320 -10.26 1.81 -28.77
CA ALA A 320 -9.12 2.68 -28.46
C ALA A 320 -9.54 4.14 -28.22
N GLU A 321 -10.46 4.68 -29.04
CA GLU A 321 -10.99 6.04 -28.88
C GLU A 321 -11.65 6.28 -27.51
N THR A 322 -12.36 5.27 -26.99
CA THR A 322 -12.97 5.36 -25.66
C THR A 322 -11.88 5.36 -24.58
N CYS A 323 -10.89 4.48 -24.70
CA CYS A 323 -9.77 4.44 -23.77
C CYS A 323 -8.99 5.76 -23.77
N ASP A 324 -8.73 6.33 -24.95
CA ASP A 324 -8.01 7.59 -25.11
C ASP A 324 -8.77 8.79 -24.51
N ALA A 325 -10.07 8.87 -24.77
CA ALA A 325 -10.91 9.96 -24.27
C ALA A 325 -11.01 9.96 -22.74
N PHE A 326 -11.06 8.78 -22.12
CA PHE A 326 -11.38 8.64 -20.70
C PHE A 326 -10.22 8.15 -19.81
N ALA A 327 -9.02 7.93 -20.37
CA ALA A 327 -7.83 7.52 -19.61
C ALA A 327 -7.41 8.51 -18.50
N LYS A 328 -7.76 9.79 -18.62
CA LYS A 328 -7.48 10.78 -17.56
C LYS A 328 -8.46 10.69 -16.38
N GLU A 329 -9.60 10.02 -16.57
CA GLU A 329 -10.68 9.96 -15.60
C GLU A 329 -10.81 8.58 -14.94
N TYR A 330 -10.39 7.51 -15.61
CA TYR A 330 -10.57 6.14 -15.13
C TYR A 330 -9.28 5.33 -15.26
N MET A 331 -8.83 4.78 -14.13
CA MET A 331 -7.55 4.06 -14.02
C MET A 331 -7.52 2.80 -14.90
N TYR A 332 -8.62 2.06 -15.00
CA TYR A 332 -8.73 0.87 -15.86
C TYR A 332 -8.43 1.23 -17.32
N LEU A 333 -9.06 2.31 -17.82
CA LEU A 333 -8.89 2.76 -19.19
C LEU A 333 -7.49 3.34 -19.44
N ALA A 334 -6.89 3.97 -18.42
CA ALA A 334 -5.50 4.41 -18.46
C ALA A 334 -4.52 3.24 -18.60
N CYS A 335 -4.82 2.08 -18.01
CA CYS A 335 -4.04 0.85 -18.20
C CYS A 335 -4.23 0.26 -19.58
N ILE A 336 -5.47 0.13 -20.06
CA ILE A 336 -5.74 -0.38 -21.41
C ILE A 336 -5.06 0.48 -22.48
N LYS A 337 -5.12 1.81 -22.33
CA LYS A 337 -4.40 2.74 -23.20
C LYS A 337 -2.91 2.44 -23.24
N PHE A 338 -2.28 2.28 -22.08
CA PHE A 338 -0.85 1.97 -21.99
C PHE A 338 -0.51 0.62 -22.64
N VAL A 339 -1.32 -0.42 -22.39
CA VAL A 339 -1.12 -1.74 -23.00
C VAL A 339 -1.19 -1.64 -24.53
N ASN A 340 -2.21 -0.97 -25.07
CA ASN A 340 -2.36 -0.77 -26.52
C ASN A 340 -1.26 0.12 -27.13
N GLU A 341 -0.64 0.99 -26.32
CA GLU A 341 0.52 1.75 -26.77
C GLU A 341 1.75 0.83 -26.84
N VAL A 342 2.01 0.00 -25.83
CA VAL A 342 3.21 -0.85 -25.78
C VAL A 342 3.13 -2.06 -26.73
N LYS A 343 1.95 -2.65 -26.89
CA LYS A 343 1.73 -3.87 -27.67
C LYS A 343 1.01 -3.53 -28.97
N THR A 344 1.55 -3.95 -30.11
CA THR A 344 1.12 -3.48 -31.45
C THR A 344 -0.13 -4.17 -32.00
N GLU A 345 -0.40 -5.40 -31.57
CA GLU A 345 -1.53 -6.19 -32.03
C GLU A 345 -2.83 -5.81 -31.31
N THR A 346 -3.96 -6.41 -31.70
CA THR A 346 -5.22 -6.22 -30.97
C THR A 346 -5.14 -6.83 -29.56
N LEU A 347 -5.92 -6.29 -28.61
CA LEU A 347 -6.02 -6.79 -27.24
C LEU A 347 -6.24 -8.32 -27.15
N ALA A 348 -7.01 -8.90 -28.07
CA ALA A 348 -7.28 -10.34 -28.14
C ALA A 348 -6.01 -11.19 -28.33
N TRP A 349 -5.00 -10.65 -29.03
CA TRP A 349 -3.77 -11.38 -29.37
C TRP A 349 -2.75 -11.33 -28.25
N HIS A 350 -2.57 -10.17 -27.62
CA HIS A 350 -1.49 -9.96 -26.67
C HIS A 350 -1.95 -9.95 -25.20
N SER A 351 -3.26 -9.87 -24.96
CA SER A 351 -3.88 -9.84 -23.63
C SER A 351 -5.25 -10.54 -23.63
N PRO A 352 -5.30 -11.85 -23.94
CA PRO A 352 -6.55 -12.60 -24.02
C PRO A 352 -7.37 -12.56 -22.73
N MET A 353 -6.74 -12.48 -21.55
CA MET A 353 -7.49 -12.35 -20.29
C MET A 353 -8.28 -11.04 -20.20
N LEU A 354 -7.69 -9.91 -20.59
CA LEU A 354 -8.41 -8.63 -20.66
C LEU A 354 -9.50 -8.68 -21.73
N TYR A 355 -9.23 -9.34 -22.85
CA TYR A 355 -10.22 -9.55 -23.90
C TYR A 355 -11.41 -10.37 -23.39
N ASP A 356 -11.19 -11.45 -22.66
CA ASP A 356 -12.25 -12.28 -22.06
C ASP A 356 -13.04 -11.49 -21.01
N ILE A 357 -12.37 -10.71 -20.17
CA ILE A 357 -13.02 -9.82 -19.19
C ILE A 357 -13.93 -8.79 -19.88
N SER A 358 -13.58 -8.34 -21.09
CA SER A 358 -14.41 -7.41 -21.87
C SER A 358 -15.80 -7.99 -22.22
N SER A 359 -15.96 -9.31 -22.20
CA SER A 359 -17.22 -10.00 -22.46
C SER A 359 -18.18 -10.00 -21.27
N VAL A 360 -17.69 -9.65 -20.07
CA VAL A 360 -18.50 -9.57 -18.85
C VAL A 360 -19.53 -8.45 -18.98
N LYS A 361 -20.77 -8.70 -18.53
CA LYS A 361 -21.91 -7.79 -18.78
C LYS A 361 -21.81 -6.47 -18.01
N THR A 362 -21.24 -6.47 -16.80
CA THR A 362 -21.27 -5.31 -15.89
C THR A 362 -19.94 -5.12 -15.18
N TRP A 363 -19.58 -3.87 -14.89
CA TRP A 363 -18.37 -3.54 -14.12
C TRP A 363 -18.42 -4.06 -12.69
N ALA A 364 -19.61 -4.14 -12.08
CA ALA A 364 -19.78 -4.77 -10.77
C ALA A 364 -19.31 -6.24 -10.77
N LYS A 365 -19.66 -7.01 -11.82
CA LYS A 365 -19.18 -8.39 -11.98
C LYS A 365 -17.71 -8.48 -12.32
N VAL A 366 -17.18 -7.55 -13.11
CA VAL A 366 -15.72 -7.44 -13.34
C VAL A 366 -15.01 -7.21 -12.01
N HIS A 367 -15.45 -6.23 -11.21
CA HIS A 367 -14.84 -5.89 -9.93
C HIS A 367 -14.87 -7.05 -8.92
N GLU A 368 -16.01 -7.74 -8.80
CA GLU A 368 -16.13 -8.96 -8.00
C GLU A 368 -15.13 -10.04 -8.45
N GLY A 369 -15.00 -10.24 -9.76
CA GLY A 369 -14.02 -11.14 -10.36
C GLY A 369 -12.57 -10.72 -10.08
N MET A 370 -12.26 -9.42 -10.16
CA MET A 370 -10.93 -8.87 -9.87
C MET A 370 -10.52 -9.10 -8.41
N LEU A 371 -11.44 -8.96 -7.46
CA LEU A 371 -11.16 -9.28 -6.05
C LEU A 371 -10.83 -10.76 -5.85
N LYS A 372 -11.63 -11.67 -6.45
CA LYS A 372 -11.38 -13.11 -6.39
C LYS A 372 -10.05 -13.48 -7.05
N MET A 373 -9.76 -12.88 -8.20
CA MET A 373 -8.54 -13.12 -8.94
C MET A 373 -7.31 -12.54 -8.22
N TYR A 374 -7.41 -11.38 -7.56
CA TYR A 374 -6.30 -10.84 -6.75
C TYR A 374 -5.91 -11.79 -5.61
N ARG A 375 -6.91 -12.31 -4.90
CA ARG A 375 -6.70 -13.28 -3.81
C ARG A 375 -6.00 -14.55 -4.30
N LYS A 376 -6.41 -15.07 -5.46
CA LYS A 376 -5.88 -16.34 -5.99
C LYS A 376 -4.57 -16.21 -6.77
N GLU A 377 -4.50 -15.22 -7.66
CA GLU A 377 -3.42 -15.08 -8.64
C GLU A 377 -2.32 -14.11 -8.20
N VAL A 378 -2.51 -13.38 -7.09
CA VAL A 378 -1.45 -12.57 -6.47
C VAL A 378 -1.13 -13.08 -5.07
N LEU A 379 -2.07 -12.95 -4.13
CA LEU A 379 -1.85 -13.33 -2.73
C LEU A 379 -1.78 -14.84 -2.51
N GLY A 380 -2.35 -15.64 -3.41
CA GLY A 380 -2.37 -17.10 -3.37
C GLY A 380 -1.26 -17.75 -4.21
N LYS A 381 -0.26 -16.98 -4.66
CA LYS A 381 0.85 -17.51 -5.47
C LYS A 381 2.15 -17.48 -4.72
N LEU A 382 2.73 -18.66 -4.49
CA LEU A 382 4.01 -18.82 -3.83
C LEU A 382 5.14 -18.03 -4.51
N PRO A 383 5.30 -18.03 -5.85
CA PRO A 383 6.36 -17.25 -6.50
C PRO A 383 6.32 -15.74 -6.21
N ILE A 384 5.13 -15.22 -5.89
CA ILE A 384 4.92 -13.81 -5.54
C ILE A 384 5.11 -13.63 -4.02
N MET A 385 4.35 -14.37 -3.22
CA MET A 385 4.28 -14.18 -1.77
C MET A 385 5.52 -14.64 -1.01
N GLN A 386 6.37 -15.51 -1.57
CA GLN A 386 7.66 -15.87 -0.98
C GLN A 386 8.61 -14.66 -0.83
N HIS A 387 8.37 -13.59 -1.59
CA HIS A 387 9.14 -12.36 -1.54
C HIS A 387 8.51 -11.30 -0.64
N PHE A 388 7.28 -11.50 -0.16
CA PHE A 388 6.60 -10.60 0.75
C PHE A 388 7.25 -10.62 2.14
N ARG A 389 7.39 -9.44 2.75
CA ARG A 389 8.00 -9.30 4.08
C ARG A 389 6.96 -9.03 5.17
N PHE A 390 7.10 -9.73 6.28
CA PHE A 390 6.23 -9.62 7.45
C PHE A 390 7.03 -9.05 8.62
N GLY A 391 6.52 -7.97 9.22
CA GLY A 391 7.07 -7.31 10.39
C GLY A 391 6.12 -7.40 11.58
N SER A 392 6.11 -6.39 12.42
CA SER A 392 5.18 -6.28 13.55
C SER A 392 3.85 -5.62 13.18
N LEU A 393 3.84 -4.70 12.19
CA LEU A 393 2.63 -4.01 11.74
C LEU A 393 1.74 -4.91 10.87
N ILE A 394 2.37 -5.77 10.07
CA ILE A 394 1.73 -6.84 9.30
C ILE A 394 2.36 -8.15 9.74
N TYR A 395 1.81 -8.72 10.80
CA TYR A 395 2.37 -9.88 11.47
C TYR A 395 1.90 -11.20 10.86
N PHE A 396 2.85 -12.05 10.52
CA PHE A 396 2.64 -13.45 10.18
C PHE A 396 3.90 -14.25 10.53
N ASN A 397 3.71 -15.42 11.12
CA ASN A 397 4.79 -16.35 11.42
C ASN A 397 4.38 -17.77 11.04
N ALA A 398 5.12 -18.39 10.13
CA ALA A 398 4.84 -19.74 9.66
C ALA A 398 4.96 -20.79 10.78
N PHE A 399 5.74 -20.52 11.82
CA PHE A 399 5.94 -21.42 12.96
C PHE A 399 4.82 -21.38 14.00
N ASP A 400 3.91 -20.39 13.95
CA ASP A 400 2.79 -20.30 14.91
C ASP A 400 1.81 -21.49 14.78
N PHE A 401 1.93 -22.28 13.70
CA PHE A 401 1.16 -23.53 13.49
C PHE A 401 1.65 -24.70 14.35
N ILE A 402 2.89 -24.66 14.86
CA ILE A 402 3.50 -25.80 15.57
C ILE A 402 3.15 -25.79 17.07
N GLU A 403 2.81 -24.63 17.66
CA GLU A 403 2.59 -24.54 19.12
C GLU A 403 1.16 -24.89 19.59
N PHE A 404 0.20 -25.09 18.68
CA PHE A 404 -1.19 -25.44 19.04
C PHE A 404 -1.64 -26.83 18.58
N GLY A 405 -0.74 -27.65 18.02
CA GLY A 405 -1.00 -29.02 17.61
C GLY A 405 -0.34 -30.04 18.54
N ASP A 406 -1.17 -30.85 19.20
CA ASP A 406 -0.85 -32.05 20.01
C ASP A 406 -0.32 -31.88 21.44
N GLU A 407 -1.25 -31.68 22.39
CA GLU A 407 -1.11 -32.20 23.77
C GLU A 407 -1.99 -33.46 24.02
N HIS A 408 -2.66 -34.03 23.02
CA HIS A 408 -3.56 -35.19 23.21
C HIS A 408 -3.40 -36.29 22.15
N ALA A 409 -2.16 -36.76 21.95
CA ALA A 409 -1.93 -38.02 21.25
C ALA A 409 -0.74 -38.78 21.86
N ASP A 410 -0.86 -39.12 23.15
CA ASP A 410 -0.12 -40.24 23.73
C ASP A 410 -1.11 -41.39 23.98
N GLU A 411 -0.66 -42.61 23.68
CA GLU A 411 -1.32 -43.91 23.82
C GLU A 411 -2.20 -44.41 22.65
N CYS A 412 -1.57 -45.03 21.65
CA CYS A 412 -1.90 -46.42 21.34
C CYS A 412 -0.74 -47.19 20.68
N HIS A 413 -0.62 -48.44 21.13
CA HIS A 413 0.45 -49.40 20.91
C HIS A 413 0.65 -49.89 19.47
N ASP A 414 1.89 -50.35 19.25
CA ASP A 414 2.36 -51.33 18.26
C ASP A 414 1.30 -52.30 17.71
N ASP A 415 1.32 -52.54 16.40
CA ASP A 415 1.61 -53.89 15.86
C ASP A 415 1.73 -53.91 14.33
N ALA A 416 2.47 -54.93 13.88
CA ALA A 416 3.10 -55.12 12.58
C ALA A 416 2.17 -55.50 11.40
N HIS A 417 2.83 -55.75 10.25
CA HIS A 417 2.36 -56.31 8.96
C HIS A 417 1.98 -55.23 7.92
N GLY A 418 2.69 -54.98 6.81
CA GLY A 418 3.54 -55.84 6.01
C GLY A 418 2.72 -56.54 4.92
N HIS A 419 2.38 -55.88 3.81
CA HIS A 419 2.10 -56.50 2.50
C HIS A 419 2.18 -55.48 1.37
N GLY A 420 3.15 -55.70 0.47
CA GLY A 420 3.20 -55.02 -0.83
C GLY A 420 2.27 -55.70 -1.82
N HIS A 421 1.57 -54.90 -2.63
CA HIS A 421 0.98 -55.34 -3.88
C HIS A 421 1.22 -54.31 -4.97
N SER A 422 2.04 -54.74 -5.94
CA SER A 422 2.22 -54.11 -7.25
C SER A 422 1.07 -54.52 -8.15
N HIS A 423 0.39 -53.54 -8.76
CA HIS A 423 -0.44 -53.78 -9.94
C HIS A 423 -0.21 -52.68 -10.98
N SER A 424 0.25 -53.13 -12.15
CA SER A 424 0.43 -52.35 -13.36
C SER A 424 -0.77 -52.54 -14.32
N HIS A 425 -0.97 -51.50 -15.14
CA HIS A 425 -1.76 -51.38 -16.37
C HIS A 425 -3.25 -50.99 -16.31
N GLY A 426 -3.51 -49.82 -16.92
CA GLY A 426 -4.79 -49.39 -17.48
C GLY A 426 -4.68 -47.95 -17.95
N GLN A 427 -4.52 -47.74 -19.25
CA GLN A 427 -4.36 -46.43 -19.89
C GLN A 427 -5.59 -45.54 -19.68
N ASP A 428 -5.40 -44.35 -19.12
CA ASP A 428 -6.20 -43.17 -19.43
C ASP A 428 -5.27 -41.95 -19.47
N VAL A 429 -5.24 -41.30 -20.63
CA VAL A 429 -4.34 -40.20 -20.97
C VAL A 429 -4.86 -38.93 -20.28
N GLN A 430 -4.34 -38.66 -19.08
CA GLN A 430 -4.34 -37.34 -18.47
C GLN A 430 -2.92 -36.78 -18.57
N PRO A 431 -2.70 -35.54 -19.05
CA PRO A 431 -1.36 -34.97 -19.04
C PRO A 431 -0.99 -34.63 -17.60
N VAL A 432 -0.24 -35.53 -16.98
CA VAL A 432 0.45 -35.30 -15.71
C VAL A 432 1.54 -34.26 -15.97
N PHE A 433 1.34 -33.04 -15.50
CA PHE A 433 2.40 -32.05 -15.38
C PHE A 433 3.37 -32.55 -14.31
N HIS A 434 4.53 -33.06 -14.74
CA HIS A 434 5.66 -33.24 -13.84
C HIS A 434 6.22 -31.85 -13.48
N GLU A 435 6.03 -31.47 -12.22
CA GLU A 435 6.79 -30.46 -11.52
C GLU A 435 8.27 -30.84 -11.53
N HIS A 436 9.00 -30.24 -12.46
CA HIS A 436 10.37 -29.83 -12.21
C HIS A 436 10.42 -28.33 -12.47
N ALA A 437 10.69 -27.57 -11.42
CA ALA A 437 10.98 -26.15 -11.46
C ALA A 437 12.30 -25.93 -12.24
N THR A 438 12.22 -25.95 -13.56
CA THR A 438 13.29 -25.48 -14.44
C THR A 438 13.04 -24.00 -14.73
N CYS A 439 13.76 -23.16 -13.98
CA CYS A 439 13.99 -21.73 -14.22
C CYS A 439 14.80 -21.53 -15.51
N CYS A 440 14.28 -22.01 -16.64
CA CYS A 440 14.88 -21.85 -17.96
C CYS A 440 13.79 -21.47 -18.96
N ILE A 441 13.09 -20.36 -18.69
CA ILE A 441 12.45 -19.63 -19.77
C ILE A 441 13.59 -18.96 -20.54
N SER A 442 13.70 -19.25 -21.83
CA SER A 442 14.49 -18.42 -22.74
C SER A 442 13.97 -16.99 -22.62
N HIS A 443 14.70 -16.13 -21.90
CA HIS A 443 14.25 -14.77 -21.58
C HIS A 443 13.97 -14.00 -22.87
N LEU A 444 12.68 -13.88 -23.20
CA LEU A 444 12.20 -12.91 -24.16
C LEU A 444 12.30 -11.52 -23.50
N PRO A 445 12.79 -10.50 -24.23
CA PRO A 445 12.80 -9.14 -23.71
C PRO A 445 11.36 -8.68 -23.41
N SER A 446 11.21 -7.77 -22.45
CA SER A 446 9.91 -7.21 -22.12
C SER A 446 9.24 -6.58 -23.35
N ALA A 447 7.91 -6.50 -23.38
CA ALA A 447 7.20 -5.86 -24.49
C ALA A 447 7.65 -4.40 -24.70
N ILE A 448 8.02 -3.71 -23.61
CA ILE A 448 8.60 -2.38 -23.62
C ILE A 448 9.96 -2.37 -24.34
N ALA A 449 10.87 -3.26 -23.94
CA ALA A 449 12.19 -3.38 -24.58
C ALA A 449 12.04 -3.72 -26.07
N ALA A 450 11.19 -4.70 -26.40
CA ALA A 450 10.91 -5.11 -27.77
C ALA A 450 10.41 -3.94 -28.63
N LYS A 451 9.46 -3.14 -28.11
CA LYS A 451 8.96 -1.96 -28.82
C LYS A 451 10.05 -0.91 -29.03
N ALA A 452 10.85 -0.60 -27.99
CA ALA A 452 11.96 0.36 -28.09
C ALA A 452 12.95 -0.03 -29.21
N HIS A 453 13.27 -1.32 -29.34
CA HIS A 453 14.11 -1.84 -30.42
C HIS A 453 13.45 -1.75 -31.82
N SER A 454 12.15 -2.03 -31.93
CA SER A 454 11.43 -1.99 -33.23
C SER A 454 11.31 -0.60 -33.85
N THR A 455 11.30 0.46 -33.02
CA THR A 455 11.14 1.86 -33.47
C THR A 455 12.43 2.52 -33.96
N GLY A 456 13.53 1.79 -34.09
CA GLY A 456 14.75 2.26 -34.76
C GLY A 456 15.68 3.16 -33.91
N LEU A 457 15.52 3.17 -32.58
CA LEU A 457 16.46 3.85 -31.68
C LEU A 457 17.83 3.17 -31.56
N ARG A 458 18.07 2.04 -32.27
CA ARG A 458 19.37 1.54 -32.74
C ARG A 458 19.17 0.35 -33.70
N SER A 459 19.98 0.28 -34.75
CA SER A 459 20.02 -0.84 -35.69
C SER A 459 20.59 -2.09 -35.03
N ILE A 460 19.93 -3.23 -35.26
CA ILE A 460 20.35 -4.57 -34.83
C ILE A 460 21.55 -5.03 -35.70
N PRO A 461 22.69 -5.45 -35.13
CA PRO A 461 23.47 -6.51 -35.73
C PRO A 461 23.00 -7.84 -35.13
N PHE A 462 22.36 -8.67 -35.96
CA PHE A 462 22.14 -10.06 -35.63
C PHE A 462 23.50 -10.77 -35.71
N ASP A 463 23.93 -11.39 -34.61
CA ASP A 463 24.55 -12.73 -34.57
C ASP A 463 24.45 -13.31 -33.15
#